data_AF-A0A928C5H0-F1
#
_entry.id   AF-A0A928C5H0-F1
#
_cell.length_a   1.000
_cell.length_b   1.000
_cell.length_c   1.000
_cell.angle_alpha   90.00
_cell.angle_beta   90.00
_cell.angle_gamma   90.00
#
_symmetry.space_group_name_H-M   'P 1'
#
loop_
_entity.id
_entity.type
_entity.pdbx_description
1 polymer ?
#
loop_
_entity_poly.entity_id
_entity_poly.type
_entity_poly.pdbx_seq_one_letter_code
_entity_poly.pdbx_strand_id
1 'polypeptide(L)'
;MPQIINYGNEMLRISAKRMIEYSKNYGSSWHTCYSDTSCGTFLDLLSYDNEAIALTSKGIYYSNWKYKGAAWDKRCTSTICQEFVILVNRGTEIRAITKKGISYYSTDKGRNWSRIK
;
A
#
# COMPACT_ATOMS: atom_id res chain seq x y z
N MET A 1 -10.71 4.61 6.87
CA MET A 1 -11.61 4.21 5.77
C MET A 1 -10.94 3.10 4.97
N PRO A 2 -11.65 2.03 4.58
CA PRO A 2 -11.09 1.05 3.65
C PRO A 2 -10.84 1.74 2.30
N GLN A 3 -9.61 1.66 1.82
CA GLN A 3 -9.19 2.27 0.56
C GLN A 3 -9.46 1.32 -0.60
N ILE A 4 -9.99 1.87 -1.70
CA ILE A 4 -10.26 1.17 -2.95
C ILE A 4 -9.46 1.87 -4.04
N ILE A 5 -8.73 1.12 -4.86
CA ILE A 5 -8.00 1.61 -6.02
C ILE A 5 -8.42 0.86 -7.28
N ASN A 6 -8.36 1.54 -8.42
CA ASN A 6 -8.45 0.89 -9.72
C ASN A 6 -7.07 0.31 -10.08
N TYR A 7 -7.06 -0.92 -10.58
CA TYR A 7 -5.82 -1.64 -10.89
C TYR A 7 -5.97 -2.46 -12.18
N GLY A 8 -5.68 -1.81 -13.31
CA GLY A 8 -6.02 -2.35 -14.63
C GLY A 8 -7.53 -2.47 -14.81
N ASN A 9 -8.01 -3.67 -15.16
CA ASN A 9 -9.43 -3.95 -15.35
C ASN A 9 -10.12 -4.45 -14.07
N GLU A 10 -9.44 -4.38 -12.92
CA GLU A 10 -9.92 -4.88 -11.64
C GLU A 10 -9.84 -3.76 -10.59
N MET A 11 -10.59 -3.89 -9.50
CA MET A 11 -10.45 -3.02 -8.33
C MET A 11 -9.71 -3.80 -7.24
N LEU A 12 -8.83 -3.12 -6.50
CA LEU A 12 -8.22 -3.64 -5.28
C LEU A 12 -8.69 -2.84 -4.08
N ARG A 13 -8.89 -3.51 -2.94
CA ARG A 13 -9.21 -2.85 -1.68
C ARG A 13 -8.52 -3.47 -0.48
N ILE A 14 -8.47 -2.69 0.58
CA ILE A 14 -8.25 -3.22 1.94
C ILE A 14 -9.61 -3.63 2.54
N SER A 15 -9.75 -4.89 2.88
CA SER A 15 -10.97 -5.43 3.50
C SER A 15 -11.11 -5.02 4.97
N ALA A 16 -12.29 -5.25 5.56
CA ALA A 16 -12.50 -5.04 7.00
C ALA A 16 -11.54 -5.86 7.87
N LYS A 17 -11.06 -7.01 7.37
CA LYS A 17 -10.05 -7.86 8.01
C LYS A 17 -8.61 -7.42 7.73
N ARG A 18 -8.42 -6.26 7.11
CA ARG A 18 -7.12 -5.68 6.75
C ARG A 18 -6.29 -6.56 5.79
N MET A 19 -6.98 -7.26 4.88
CA MET A 19 -6.40 -8.07 3.81
C MET A 19 -6.61 -7.38 2.46
N ILE A 20 -5.89 -7.79 1.42
CA ILE A 20 -6.13 -7.33 0.06
C ILE A 20 -7.19 -8.22 -0.59
N GLU A 21 -8.22 -7.57 -1.11
CA GLU A 21 -9.27 -8.19 -1.92
C GLU A 21 -9.33 -7.52 -3.30
N TYR A 22 -9.77 -8.27 -4.29
CA TYR A 22 -9.99 -7.77 -5.64
C TYR A 22 -11.46 -7.95 -6.07
N SER A 23 -11.89 -7.11 -7.01
CA SER A 23 -13.19 -7.20 -7.67
C SER A 23 -13.05 -7.07 -9.18
N LYS A 24 -13.77 -7.93 -9.92
CA LYS A 24 -13.86 -7.91 -11.39
C LYS A 24 -15.20 -7.36 -11.90
N ASN A 25 -16.11 -7.03 -10.99
CA ASN A 25 -17.49 -6.62 -11.28
C ASN A 25 -17.83 -5.30 -10.58
N TYR A 26 -16.90 -4.34 -10.69
CA TYR A 26 -17.06 -2.97 -10.20
C TYR A 26 -17.48 -2.87 -8.72
N GLY A 27 -16.96 -3.78 -7.88
CA GLY A 27 -17.21 -3.80 -6.44
C GLY A 27 -18.45 -4.57 -5.99
N SER A 28 -19.17 -5.25 -6.90
CA SER A 28 -20.36 -6.06 -6.56
C SER A 28 -20.01 -7.30 -5.74
N SER A 29 -18.88 -7.95 -6.03
CA SER A 29 -18.30 -9.01 -5.22
C SER A 29 -16.80 -8.84 -5.07
N TRP A 30 -16.25 -9.38 -3.98
CA TRP A 30 -14.85 -9.25 -3.61
C TRP A 30 -14.27 -10.62 -3.25
N HIS A 31 -13.03 -10.84 -3.66
CA HIS A 31 -12.31 -12.09 -3.42
C HIS A 31 -10.94 -11.77 -2.83
N THR A 32 -10.51 -12.53 -1.83
CA THR A 32 -9.16 -12.38 -1.26
C THR A 32 -8.09 -12.70 -2.31
N CYS A 33 -7.15 -11.78 -2.53
CA CYS A 33 -5.99 -12.03 -3.40
C CYS A 33 -4.72 -12.34 -2.61
N TYR A 34 -4.59 -11.83 -1.38
CA TYR A 34 -3.42 -12.08 -0.54
C TYR A 34 -3.84 -12.54 0.86
N SER A 35 -3.39 -13.73 1.25
CA SER A 35 -3.72 -14.38 2.52
C SER A 35 -2.52 -14.66 3.43
N ASP A 36 -1.31 -14.33 3.00
CA ASP A 36 -0.10 -14.50 3.81
C ASP A 36 0.01 -13.38 4.87
N THR A 37 0.74 -13.65 5.94
CA THR A 37 1.02 -12.74 7.05
C THR A 37 2.40 -12.08 6.95
N SER A 38 3.20 -12.43 5.94
CA SER A 38 4.55 -11.89 5.73
C SER A 38 4.57 -10.36 5.59
N CYS A 39 3.54 -9.76 5.01
CA CYS A 39 3.37 -8.30 4.92
C CYS A 39 2.73 -7.67 6.16
N GLY A 40 2.17 -8.44 7.09
CA GLY A 40 1.42 -7.92 8.23
C GLY A 40 0.01 -7.46 7.85
N THR A 41 -0.55 -6.51 8.61
CA THR A 41 -1.90 -5.97 8.34
C THR A 41 -1.84 -4.76 7.43
N PHE A 42 -2.70 -4.71 6.42
CA PHE A 42 -2.76 -3.60 5.47
C PHE A 42 -3.45 -2.39 6.10
N LEU A 43 -2.82 -1.23 5.98
CA LEU A 43 -3.19 0.04 6.58
C LEU A 43 -3.76 1.01 5.57
N ASP A 44 -3.04 1.18 4.46
CA ASP A 44 -3.34 2.12 3.41
C ASP A 44 -2.93 1.54 2.05
N LEU A 45 -3.57 1.99 0.98
CA LEU A 45 -3.37 1.45 -0.37
C LEU A 45 -3.43 2.56 -1.40
N LEU A 46 -2.42 2.60 -2.27
CA LEU A 46 -2.27 3.58 -3.33
C LEU A 46 -1.95 2.87 -4.66
N SER A 47 -2.56 3.32 -5.75
CA SER A 47 -2.08 3.00 -7.10
C SER A 47 -1.13 4.10 -7.59
N TYR A 48 0.06 3.72 -8.03
CA TYR A 48 1.00 4.66 -8.65
C TYR A 48 1.83 3.95 -9.73
N ASP A 49 1.79 4.47 -10.96
CA ASP A 49 2.64 4.01 -12.08
C ASP A 49 2.65 2.49 -12.31
N ASN A 50 1.46 1.88 -12.45
CA ASN A 50 1.28 0.43 -12.61
C ASN A 50 1.82 -0.41 -11.43
N GLU A 51 1.88 0.18 -10.24
CA GLU A 51 2.15 -0.53 -9.00
C GLU A 51 1.08 -0.21 -7.96
N ALA A 52 0.76 -1.19 -7.14
CA ALA A 52 0.01 -0.97 -5.91
C ALA A 52 1.03 -0.83 -4.78
N ILE A 53 0.99 0.28 -4.06
CA ILE A 53 1.82 0.55 -2.88
C ILE A 53 0.93 0.40 -1.65
N ALA A 54 1.31 -0.50 -0.77
CA ALA A 54 0.62 -0.74 0.47
C ALA A 54 1.45 -0.24 1.65
N LEU A 55 0.78 0.49 2.53
CA LEU A 55 1.25 0.70 3.88
C LEU A 55 0.76 -0.47 4.73
N THR A 56 1.65 -1.09 5.50
CA THR A 56 1.31 -2.21 6.38
C THR A 56 1.89 -2.01 7.77
N SER A 57 1.45 -2.83 8.71
CA SER A 57 2.01 -2.87 10.07
C SER A 57 3.50 -3.28 10.12
N LYS A 58 4.06 -3.79 9.03
CA LYS A 58 5.47 -4.20 8.92
C LYS A 58 6.30 -3.29 8.02
N GLY A 59 5.70 -2.25 7.45
CA GLY A 59 6.38 -1.29 6.58
C GLY A 59 5.63 -1.01 5.29
N ILE A 60 6.38 -0.56 4.28
CA ILE A 60 5.86 -0.28 2.94
C ILE A 60 6.20 -1.46 2.04
N TYR A 61 5.18 -1.95 1.36
CA TYR A 61 5.26 -3.03 0.40
C TYR A 61 4.70 -2.56 -0.93
N TYR A 62 5.10 -3.23 -2.01
CA TYR A 62 4.53 -2.98 -3.33
C TYR A 62 4.17 -4.27 -4.04
N SER A 63 3.14 -4.21 -4.87
CA SER A 63 2.75 -5.26 -5.79
C SER A 63 2.89 -4.72 -7.20
N ASN A 64 3.57 -5.47 -8.08
CA ASN A 64 3.63 -5.13 -9.50
C ASN A 64 2.27 -5.40 -10.18
N TRP A 65 1.93 -4.68 -11.24
CA TRP A 65 0.66 -4.89 -11.96
C TRP A 65 0.44 -6.33 -12.39
N LYS A 66 1.52 -7.03 -12.77
CA LYS A 66 1.50 -8.44 -13.17
C LYS A 66 0.87 -9.34 -12.11
N TYR A 67 1.07 -9.04 -10.82
CA TYR A 67 0.60 -9.87 -9.72
C TYR A 67 -0.78 -9.48 -9.20
N LYS A 68 -1.35 -8.35 -9.64
CA LYS A 68 -2.71 -7.92 -9.27
C LYS A 68 -2.99 -7.98 -7.76
N GLY A 69 -2.02 -7.60 -6.93
CA GLY A 69 -2.16 -7.62 -5.47
C GLY A 69 -2.05 -9.00 -4.81
N ALA A 70 -1.75 -10.06 -5.56
CA ALA A 70 -1.56 -11.42 -5.03
C ALA A 70 -0.15 -11.67 -4.48
N ALA A 71 0.83 -10.84 -4.84
CA ALA A 71 2.20 -10.91 -4.33
C ALA A 71 2.71 -9.50 -3.97
N TRP A 72 3.51 -9.42 -2.91
CA TRP A 72 3.96 -8.17 -2.32
C TRP A 72 5.43 -8.26 -1.92
N ASP A 73 6.22 -7.32 -2.42
CA ASP A 73 7.64 -7.21 -2.14
C ASP A 73 7.93 -6.05 -1.18
N LYS A 74 8.96 -6.22 -0.36
CA LYS A 74 9.40 -5.22 0.62
C LYS A 74 9.97 -4.00 -0.10
N ARG A 75 9.59 -2.81 0.35
CA ARG A 75 10.13 -1.53 -0.15
C ARG A 75 10.73 -0.67 0.96
N CYS A 76 10.08 -0.60 2.13
CA CYS A 76 10.60 0.05 3.34
C CYS A 76 10.21 -0.76 4.56
N THR A 77 11.10 -1.58 5.11
CA THR A 77 10.80 -2.42 6.29
C THR A 77 11.75 -2.19 7.46
N SER A 78 12.53 -1.10 7.44
CA SER A 78 13.38 -0.76 8.58
C SER A 78 12.53 -0.42 9.81
N THR A 79 13.12 -0.44 10.99
CA THR A 79 12.42 -0.26 12.28
C THR A 79 11.60 1.04 12.35
N ILE A 80 12.04 2.07 11.63
CA ILE A 80 11.33 3.35 11.46
C ILE A 80 10.08 3.26 10.56
N CYS A 81 9.99 2.28 9.65
CA CYS A 81 8.85 2.11 8.75
C CYS A 81 7.65 1.39 9.40
N GLN A 82 7.82 0.77 10.57
CA GLN A 82 6.76 0.03 11.25
C GLN A 82 5.75 0.93 11.98
N GLU A 83 6.07 2.23 12.10
CA GLU A 83 5.22 3.20 12.79
C GLU A 83 4.32 3.99 11.83
N PHE A 84 4.36 3.75 10.52
CA PHE A 84 3.57 4.50 9.56
C PHE A 84 2.07 4.27 9.71
N VAL A 85 1.29 5.33 9.47
CA VAL A 85 -0.18 5.34 9.63
C VAL A 85 -0.88 5.78 8.35
N ILE A 86 -0.30 6.71 7.60
CA ILE A 86 -0.93 7.36 6.46
C ILE A 86 0.04 7.37 5.28
N LEU A 87 -0.45 7.04 4.09
CA LEU A 87 0.25 7.21 2.82
C LEU A 87 -0.50 8.23 1.96
N VAL A 88 0.18 9.30 1.52
CA VAL A 88 -0.43 10.35 0.70
C VAL A 88 0.37 10.51 -0.57
N ASN A 89 -0.29 10.41 -1.71
CA ASN A 89 0.29 10.78 -3.00
C ASN A 89 -0.04 12.24 -3.34
N ARG A 90 0.98 13.05 -3.57
CA ARG A 90 0.85 14.46 -3.98
C ARG A 90 1.22 14.69 -5.46
N GLY A 91 1.30 13.62 -6.25
CA GLY A 91 1.63 13.65 -7.68
C GLY A 91 3.14 13.63 -7.92
N THR A 92 3.89 14.57 -7.35
CA THR A 92 5.36 14.65 -7.49
C THR A 92 6.11 13.85 -6.43
N GLU A 93 5.44 13.53 -5.32
CA GLU A 93 6.01 12.78 -4.20
C GLU A 93 4.94 11.96 -3.49
N ILE A 94 5.40 10.90 -2.83
CA ILE A 94 4.60 10.13 -1.88
C ILE A 94 5.11 10.46 -0.49
N ARG A 95 4.19 10.81 0.42
CA ARG A 95 4.50 11.04 1.83
C ARG A 95 3.93 9.94 2.70
N ALA A 96 4.68 9.57 3.72
CA ALA A 96 4.25 8.66 4.77
C ALA A 96 4.41 9.35 6.13
N ILE A 97 3.40 9.23 7.00
CA ILE A 97 3.41 9.85 8.34
C ILE A 97 3.37 8.75 9.39
N THR A 98 4.25 8.82 10.39
CA THR A 98 4.26 7.88 11.52
C THR A 98 3.29 8.29 12.62
N LYS A 99 2.97 7.35 13.52
CA LYS A 99 2.17 7.61 14.73
C LYS A 99 2.73 8.74 15.59
N LYS A 100 4.05 8.93 15.57
CA LYS A 100 4.76 9.97 16.31
C LYS A 100 4.82 11.31 15.56
N GLY A 101 4.12 11.44 14.43
CA GLY A 101 4.09 12.66 13.61
C GLY A 101 5.33 12.86 12.73
N ILE A 102 6.25 11.89 12.69
CA ILE A 102 7.44 11.99 11.83
C ILE A 102 7.01 11.72 10.39
N SER A 103 7.36 12.64 9.50
CA SER A 103 7.03 12.55 8.08
C SER A 103 8.23 12.06 7.26
N TYR A 104 7.95 11.22 6.26
CA TYR A 104 8.91 10.74 5.29
C TYR A 104 8.36 11.02 3.91
N TYR A 105 9.24 11.23 2.94
CA TYR A 105 8.87 11.46 1.56
C TYR A 105 9.72 10.64 0.60
N SER A 106 9.13 10.34 -0.55
CA SER A 106 9.76 9.68 -1.67
C SER A 106 9.39 10.42 -2.94
N THR A 107 10.39 10.82 -3.71
CA THR A 107 10.24 11.47 -5.03
C THR A 107 10.44 10.49 -6.18
N ASP A 108 10.74 9.22 -5.89
CA ASP A 108 11.15 8.20 -6.86
C ASP A 108 10.17 7.01 -6.88
N LYS A 109 8.88 7.32 -6.76
CA LYS A 109 7.77 6.37 -6.82
C LYS A 109 7.70 5.42 -5.61
N GLY A 110 8.16 5.89 -4.46
CA GLY A 110 8.18 5.12 -3.21
C GLY A 110 9.40 4.22 -3.06
N ARG A 111 10.40 4.27 -3.95
CA ARG A 111 11.55 3.34 -3.91
C ARG A 111 12.54 3.71 -2.81
N ASN A 112 12.88 4.99 -2.71
CA ASN A 112 13.72 5.53 -1.65
C ASN A 112 12.93 6.53 -0.81
N TRP A 113 13.14 6.48 0.51
CA TRP A 113 12.44 7.31 1.48
C TRP A 113 13.42 8.14 2.27
N SER A 114 13.18 9.44 2.32
CA SER A 114 13.94 10.39 3.11
C SER A 114 13.07 10.95 4.22
N ARG A 115 13.66 11.12 5.42
CA ARG A 115 12.97 11.76 6.55
C ARG A 115 12.86 13.26 6.31
N ILE A 116 11.68 13.82 6.55
CA ILE A 116 11.47 15.27 6.66
C ILE A 116 11.81 15.66 8.10
N LYS A 117 12.72 16.63 8.29
CA LYS A 117 13.03 17.22 9.60
C LYS A 117 11.93 18.18 10.02
#